data_AF-A0A352LS51-F1
#
_entry.id   AF-A0A352LS51-F1
#
_cell.length_a   1.000
_cell.length_b   1.000
_cell.length_c   1.000
_cell.angle_alpha   90.00
_cell.angle_beta   90.00
_cell.angle_gamma   90.00
#
_symmetry.space_group_name_H-M   'P 1'
#
loop_
_entity.id
_entity.type
_entity.pdbx_description
1 polymer ?
#
loop_
_entity_poly.entity_id
_entity_poly.type
_entity_poly.pdbx_seq_one_letter_code
_entity_poly.pdbx_strand_id
1 'polypeptide(L)'
;MEKFKKGDILRGKKRSFDEAWHPIVFIGGPAEAPLAVVLTHSETEVESCNLKLLGIYDGKDHKPQYFVAHLIQKMSEWGPYQKEGELTKEDLELVEKTVSDAGSITWAEYLDHKKDGCPDHKKATAQRPSK
;
A
#
# COMPACT_ATOMS: atom_id res chain seq x y z
N MET A 1 22.32 1.43 5.17
CA MET A 1 21.73 0.07 5.12
C MET A 1 20.24 0.23 4.95
N GLU A 2 19.64 -0.48 3.99
CA GLU A 2 18.18 -0.54 3.88
C GLU A 2 17.62 -1.26 5.10
N LYS A 3 16.76 -0.58 5.87
CA LYS A 3 16.18 -1.12 7.12
C LYS A 3 15.13 -2.19 6.85
N PHE A 4 14.49 -2.16 5.68
CA PHE A 4 13.42 -3.07 5.27
C PHE A 4 13.73 -3.66 3.91
N LYS A 5 13.23 -4.86 3.65
CA LYS A 5 13.28 -5.52 2.35
C LYS A 5 11.89 -5.59 1.73
N LYS A 6 11.86 -5.69 0.40
CA LYS A 6 10.62 -5.87 -0.34
C LYS A 6 9.85 -7.09 0.18
N GLY A 7 8.54 -6.94 0.37
CA GLY A 7 7.65 -7.96 0.94
C GLY A 7 7.55 -7.92 2.46
N ASP A 8 8.38 -7.13 3.17
CA ASP A 8 8.21 -6.90 4.59
C ASP A 8 6.86 -6.24 4.87
N ILE A 9 6.11 -6.78 5.83
CA ILE A 9 4.88 -6.17 6.31
C ILE A 9 5.26 -5.21 7.44
N LEU A 10 4.97 -3.93 7.24
CA LEU A 10 5.29 -2.86 8.15
C LEU A 10 4.03 -2.26 8.77
N ARG A 11 4.21 -1.65 9.94
CA ARG A 11 3.19 -0.86 10.60
C ARG A 11 3.78 0.40 11.21
N GLY A 12 3.10 1.52 11.04
CA GLY A 12 3.49 2.81 11.62
C GLY A 12 3.00 2.95 13.07
N LYS A 13 3.65 3.84 13.82
CA LYS A 13 3.30 4.13 15.22
C LYS A 13 1.99 4.92 15.34
N LYS A 14 1.70 5.80 14.38
CA LYS A 14 0.48 6.60 14.41
C LYS A 14 -0.71 5.82 13.87
N ARG A 15 -1.74 5.65 14.70
CA ARG A 15 -2.85 4.71 14.49
C ARG A 15 -4.17 5.42 14.19
N SER A 16 -4.16 6.52 13.45
CA SER A 16 -5.42 7.04 12.88
C SER A 16 -5.65 6.48 11.47
N PHE A 17 -6.92 6.45 11.06
CA PHE A 17 -7.36 5.83 9.80
C PHE A 17 -6.74 6.50 8.56
N ASP A 18 -6.58 7.82 8.62
CA ASP A 18 -5.95 8.69 7.62
C ASP A 18 -4.40 8.63 7.64
N GLU A 19 -3.79 7.88 8.57
CA GLU A 19 -2.35 7.76 8.72
C GLU A 19 -1.85 6.30 8.51
N ALA A 20 -1.39 5.64 9.59
CA ALA A 20 -0.81 4.28 9.57
C ALA A 20 -1.63 3.25 10.36
N TRP A 21 -2.96 3.36 10.30
CA TRP A 21 -3.89 2.33 10.79
C TRP A 21 -3.66 0.96 10.13
N HIS A 22 -3.52 0.95 8.81
CA HIS A 22 -3.39 -0.26 8.03
C HIS A 22 -1.94 -0.76 8.00
N PRO A 23 -1.69 -2.08 8.14
CA PRO A 23 -0.41 -2.66 7.74
C PRO A 23 -0.14 -2.36 6.26
N ILE A 24 1.14 -2.33 5.92
CA ILE A 24 1.59 -2.09 4.55
C ILE A 24 2.62 -3.13 4.15
N VAL A 25 2.68 -3.48 2.88
CA VAL A 25 3.74 -4.32 2.33
C VAL A 25 4.77 -3.40 1.68
N PHE A 26 5.98 -3.40 2.22
CA PHE A 26 7.09 -2.59 1.70
C PHE A 26 7.45 -3.04 0.29
N ILE A 27 7.45 -2.10 -0.65
CA ILE A 27 7.88 -2.30 -2.04
C ILE A 27 9.25 -1.67 -2.28
N GLY A 28 9.51 -0.50 -1.68
CA GLY A 28 10.77 0.22 -1.76
C GLY A 28 10.74 1.57 -1.05
N GLY A 29 11.73 2.41 -1.33
CA GLY A 29 11.84 3.75 -0.75
C GLY A 29 12.53 3.80 0.62
N PRO A 30 12.66 4.99 1.23
CA PRO A 30 13.29 5.15 2.53
C PRO A 30 12.46 4.52 3.65
N ALA A 31 13.12 4.09 4.72
CA ALA A 31 12.46 3.41 5.84
C ALA A 31 11.49 4.33 6.61
N GLU A 32 11.76 5.64 6.57
CA GLU A 32 10.95 6.68 7.18
C GLU A 32 9.72 6.96 6.33
N ALA A 33 9.82 6.95 5.00
CA ALA A 33 8.71 7.21 4.10
C ALA A 33 8.56 6.09 3.04
N PRO A 34 8.05 4.91 3.44
CA PRO A 34 7.92 3.75 2.55
C PRO A 34 7.06 4.00 1.31
N LEU A 35 7.47 3.38 0.19
CA LEU A 35 6.56 3.05 -0.91
C LEU A 35 6.02 1.64 -0.68
N ALA A 36 4.70 1.50 -0.62
CA ALA A 36 4.09 0.27 -0.15
C ALA A 36 2.67 0.07 -0.73
N VAL A 37 2.17 -1.17 -0.69
CA VAL A 37 0.72 -1.42 -0.86
C VAL A 37 0.06 -1.56 0.51
N VAL A 38 -1.20 -1.14 0.61
CA VAL A 38 -1.94 -1.14 1.88
C VAL A 38 -2.72 -2.44 2.03
N LEU A 39 -2.56 -3.13 3.16
CA LEU A 39 -3.35 -4.32 3.49
C LEU A 39 -4.67 -3.94 4.15
N THR A 40 -5.74 -4.65 3.79
CA THR A 40 -7.09 -4.37 4.28
C THR A 40 -7.92 -5.63 4.44
N HIS A 41 -8.95 -5.54 5.28
CA HIS A 41 -9.96 -6.57 5.44
C HIS A 41 -11.19 -6.33 4.56
N SER A 42 -11.28 -5.15 3.91
CA SER A 42 -12.41 -4.81 3.04
C SER A 42 -12.29 -5.55 1.72
N GLU A 43 -13.37 -6.23 1.32
CA GLU A 43 -13.39 -7.07 0.14
C GLU A 43 -13.49 -6.28 -1.17
N THR A 44 -13.09 -6.88 -2.28
CA THR A 44 -13.18 -6.32 -3.64
C THR A 44 -14.60 -5.92 -4.03
N GLU A 45 -15.61 -6.69 -3.61
CA GLU A 45 -17.02 -6.41 -3.91
C GLU A 45 -17.52 -5.13 -3.24
N VAL A 46 -16.88 -4.73 -2.15
CA VAL A 46 -17.16 -3.47 -1.42
C VAL A 46 -16.25 -2.35 -1.93
N GLU A 47 -15.01 -2.69 -2.29
CA GLU A 47 -13.95 -1.75 -2.63
C GLU A 47 -13.23 -2.22 -3.90
N SER A 48 -13.64 -1.68 -5.04
CA SER A 48 -13.16 -2.13 -6.37
C SER A 48 -11.63 -2.11 -6.57
N CYS A 49 -10.90 -1.33 -5.77
CA CYS A 49 -9.44 -1.30 -5.79
C CYS A 49 -8.75 -2.42 -5.00
N ASN A 50 -9.51 -3.20 -4.22
CA ASN A 50 -8.92 -4.21 -3.37
C ASN A 50 -8.79 -5.50 -4.15
N LEU A 51 -7.61 -6.10 -4.14
CA LEU A 51 -7.38 -7.42 -4.71
C LEU A 51 -7.10 -8.41 -3.59
N LYS A 52 -7.62 -9.62 -3.74
CA LYS A 52 -7.46 -10.67 -2.76
C LYS A 52 -6.03 -11.21 -2.78
N LEU A 53 -5.46 -11.42 -1.60
CA LEU A 53 -4.24 -12.19 -1.43
C LEU A 53 -4.53 -13.68 -1.67
N LEU A 54 -3.52 -14.43 -2.10
CA LEU A 54 -3.54 -15.89 -2.18
C LEU A 54 -3.44 -16.51 -0.78
N GLY A 55 -2.62 -15.91 0.09
CA GLY A 55 -2.50 -16.27 1.50
C GLY A 55 -3.35 -15.41 2.44
N ILE A 56 -3.63 -15.93 3.64
CA ILE A 56 -4.19 -15.12 4.73
C ILE A 56 -3.02 -14.57 5.54
N TYR A 57 -2.89 -13.25 5.62
CA TYR A 57 -1.99 -12.64 6.60
C TYR A 57 -2.65 -12.64 7.98
N ASP A 58 -2.13 -13.47 8.89
CA ASP A 58 -2.57 -13.52 10.29
C ASP A 58 -1.88 -12.42 11.11
N GLY A 59 -2.17 -11.17 10.75
CA GLY A 59 -1.74 -9.99 11.49
C GLY A 59 -2.51 -9.80 12.80
N LYS A 60 -1.94 -9.02 13.72
CA LYS A 60 -2.54 -8.75 15.04
C LYS A 60 -3.94 -8.12 14.99
N ASP A 61 -4.29 -7.44 13.89
CA ASP A 61 -5.61 -6.82 13.70
C ASP A 61 -6.28 -7.33 12.43
N HIS A 62 -7.51 -7.82 12.58
CA HIS A 62 -8.50 -8.04 11.53
C HIS A 62 -8.10 -8.91 10.32
N LYS A 63 -6.98 -9.65 10.42
CA LYS A 63 -6.53 -10.67 9.44
C LYS A 63 -6.76 -10.25 7.99
N PRO A 64 -6.08 -9.19 7.50
CA PRO A 64 -6.37 -8.66 6.18
C PRO A 64 -6.10 -9.73 5.12
N GLN A 65 -7.05 -9.85 4.19
CA GLN A 65 -7.04 -10.83 3.10
C GLN A 65 -6.96 -10.16 1.73
N TYR A 66 -6.87 -8.83 1.72
CA TYR A 66 -6.86 -8.02 0.51
C TYR A 66 -5.75 -6.97 0.61
N PHE A 67 -5.34 -6.47 -0.55
CA PHE A 67 -4.46 -5.31 -0.66
C PHE A 67 -5.06 -4.29 -1.63
N VAL A 68 -4.82 -3.01 -1.35
CA VAL A 68 -5.16 -1.93 -2.28
C VAL A 68 -4.21 -2.00 -3.46
N ALA A 69 -4.76 -2.10 -4.68
CA ALA A 69 -4.02 -2.23 -5.93
C ALA A 69 -3.30 -0.93 -6.39
N HIS A 70 -2.81 -0.13 -5.45
CA HIS A 70 -2.06 1.09 -5.71
C HIS A 70 -0.76 1.12 -4.91
N LEU A 71 0.28 1.68 -5.53
CA LEU A 71 1.51 2.00 -4.85
C LEU A 71 1.29 3.30 -4.04
N ILE A 72 1.35 3.18 -2.72
CA ILE A 72 1.10 4.29 -1.79
C ILE A 72 2.42 4.78 -1.20
N GLN A 73 2.66 6.09 -1.34
CA GLN A 73 3.71 6.79 -0.62
C GLN A 73 3.22 7.12 0.79
N LYS A 74 3.92 6.57 1.79
CA LYS A 74 3.64 6.78 3.20
C LYS A 74 4.47 7.96 3.75
N MET A 75 3.89 8.73 4.68
CA MET A 75 4.52 9.94 5.22
C MET A 75 5.46 9.62 6.38
N SER A 76 6.59 10.34 6.47
CA SER A 76 7.60 10.13 7.52
C SER A 76 7.07 10.34 8.94
N GLU A 77 6.14 11.27 9.10
CA GLU A 77 5.51 11.58 10.39
C GLU A 77 4.57 10.49 10.93
N TRP A 78 4.18 9.50 10.11
CA TRP A 78 3.36 8.37 10.56
C TRP A 78 4.22 7.24 11.16
N GLY A 79 5.53 7.32 10.95
CA GLY A 79 6.51 6.44 11.56
C GLY A 79 6.70 6.66 13.07
N PRO A 80 7.67 5.99 13.69
CA PRO A 80 8.55 5.01 13.05
C PRO A 80 7.77 3.78 12.56
N TYR A 81 8.18 3.25 11.42
CA TYR A 81 7.69 1.97 10.92
C TYR A 81 8.44 0.82 11.57
N GLN A 82 7.71 -0.27 11.83
CA GLN A 82 8.22 -1.52 12.40
C GLN A 82 7.76 -2.70 11.56
N LYS A 83 8.64 -3.69 11.36
CA LYS A 83 8.29 -4.95 10.70
C LYS A 83 7.44 -5.80 11.63
N GLU A 84 6.30 -6.27 11.14
CA GLU A 84 5.40 -7.19 11.85
C GLU A 84 5.29 -8.56 11.18
N GLY A 85 5.76 -8.70 9.94
CA GLY A 85 5.69 -9.94 9.19
C GLY A 85 6.31 -9.81 7.81
N GLU A 86 6.02 -10.79 6.96
CA GLU A 86 6.49 -10.84 5.58
C GLU A 86 5.42 -11.54 4.75
N LEU A 87 5.22 -11.08 3.51
CA LEU A 87 4.37 -11.77 2.55
C LEU A 87 4.98 -13.11 2.15
N THR A 88 4.11 -14.03 1.73
CA THR A 88 4.54 -15.20 0.97
C THR A 88 5.14 -14.76 -0.36
N LYS A 89 5.93 -15.64 -0.99
CA LYS A 89 6.53 -15.33 -2.28
C LYS A 89 5.47 -15.12 -3.36
N GLU A 90 4.44 -15.96 -3.35
CA GLU A 90 3.33 -15.94 -4.30
C GLU A 90 2.49 -14.66 -4.16
N ASP A 91 2.21 -14.23 -2.93
CA ASP A 91 1.51 -12.96 -2.67
C ASP A 91 2.35 -11.76 -3.07
N LEU A 92 3.66 -11.82 -2.84
CA LEU A 92 4.57 -10.75 -3.25
C LEU A 92 4.61 -10.62 -4.78
N GLU A 93 4.72 -11.73 -5.51
CA GLU A 93 4.69 -11.74 -6.98
C GLU A 93 3.38 -11.17 -7.53
N LEU A 94 2.24 -11.50 -6.90
CA LEU A 94 0.93 -10.93 -7.23
C LEU A 94 0.93 -9.41 -7.05
N VAL A 95 1.36 -8.92 -5.88
CA VAL A 95 1.44 -7.49 -5.56
C VAL A 95 2.33 -6.76 -6.55
N GLU A 96 3.54 -7.27 -6.80
CA GLU A 96 4.49 -6.66 -7.72
C GLU A 96 3.94 -6.54 -9.13
N LYS A 97 3.30 -7.60 -9.64
CA LYS A 97 2.68 -7.59 -10.96
C LYS A 97 1.54 -6.57 -11.05
N THR A 98 0.80 -6.36 -9.98
CA THR A 98 -0.29 -5.36 -9.95
C THR A 98 0.25 -3.93 -9.99
N VAL A 99 1.36 -3.62 -9.32
CA VAL A 99 1.84 -2.24 -9.15
C VAL A 99 3.10 -1.89 -9.94
N SER A 100 3.66 -2.81 -10.74
CA SER A 100 4.94 -2.61 -11.44
C SER A 100 4.96 -1.38 -12.36
N ASP A 101 3.83 -1.09 -13.01
CA ASP A 101 3.69 0.04 -13.95
C ASP A 101 2.95 1.24 -13.35
N ALA A 102 2.54 1.15 -12.07
CA ALA A 102 1.76 2.17 -11.41
C ALA A 102 2.64 3.38 -11.02
N GLY A 103 2.07 4.59 -11.16
CA GLY A 103 2.58 5.73 -10.40
C GLY A 103 2.30 5.55 -8.91
N SER A 104 3.12 6.16 -8.05
CA SER A 104 2.79 6.25 -6.63
C SER A 104 1.90 7.46 -6.35
N ILE A 105 0.95 7.30 -5.44
CA ILE A 105 0.14 8.39 -4.88
C ILE A 105 0.25 8.38 -3.35
N THR A 106 -0.06 9.48 -2.68
CA THR A 106 -0.20 9.50 -1.22
C THR A 106 -1.50 8.83 -0.79
N TRP A 107 -1.59 8.44 0.49
CA TRP A 107 -2.83 7.88 1.03
C TRP A 107 -4.00 8.88 0.97
N ALA A 108 -3.71 10.18 1.17
CA ALA A 108 -4.72 11.23 1.08
C ALA A 108 -5.27 11.36 -0.35
N GLU A 109 -4.41 11.36 -1.36
CA GLU A 109 -4.84 11.35 -2.78
C GLU A 109 -5.64 10.10 -3.11
N TYR A 110 -5.22 8.92 -2.63
CA TYR A 110 -6.01 7.70 -2.78
C TYR A 110 -7.42 7.84 -2.19
N LEU A 111 -7.53 8.31 -0.93
CA LEU A 111 -8.82 8.51 -0.28
C LEU A 111 -9.71 9.54 -1.00
N ASP A 112 -9.11 10.54 -1.64
CA ASP A 112 -9.84 11.52 -2.43
C ASP A 112 -10.36 10.92 -3.74
N HIS A 113 -9.49 10.30 -4.54
CA HIS A 113 -9.86 9.67 -5.81
C HIS A 113 -10.86 8.52 -5.64
N LYS A 114 -10.75 7.78 -4.53
CA LYS A 114 -11.65 6.67 -4.19
C LYS A 114 -13.13 7.10 -4.13
N LYS A 115 -13.42 8.36 -3.83
CA LYS A 115 -14.80 8.89 -3.80
C LYS A 115 -15.51 8.74 -5.15
N ASP A 116 -14.74 8.70 -6.23
CA ASP A 116 -15.23 8.60 -7.61
C ASP A 116 -15.07 7.18 -8.20
N GLY A 117 -14.71 6.19 -7.38
CA GLY A 117 -14.43 4.81 -7.79
C GLY A 117 -12.94 4.47 -7.73
N CYS A 118 -12.54 3.34 -8.34
CA CYS A 118 -11.12 2.98 -8.30
C CYS A 118 -10.30 3.88 -9.23
N PRO A 119 -9.25 4.57 -8.72
CA PRO A 119 -8.42 5.41 -9.55
C PRO A 119 -7.74 4.58 -10.65
N ASP A 120 -7.60 5.14 -11.84
CA ASP A 120 -6.91 4.45 -12.93
C ASP A 120 -5.44 4.20 -12.54
N HIS A 121 -4.94 2.98 -12.78
CA HIS A 121 -3.57 2.58 -12.45
C HIS A 121 -2.52 3.29 -13.31
N LYS A 122 -2.95 3.87 -14.44
CA LYS A 122 -2.07 4.60 -15.34
C LYS A 122 -1.76 5.97 -14.75
N LYS A 123 -0.47 6.27 -14.64
CA LYS A 123 0.06 7.58 -14.27
C LYS A 123 -0.82 8.68 -14.87
N ALA A 124 -1.30 9.59 -14.02
CA ALA A 124 -1.49 10.95 -14.46
C ALA A 124 -0.18 11.34 -15.16
N THR A 125 -0.22 11.39 -16.49
CA THR A 125 0.84 12.00 -17.27
C THR A 125 1.01 13.37 -16.65
N ALA A 126 2.16 13.62 -16.03
CA ALA A 126 2.54 14.97 -15.67
C ALA A 126 2.33 15.80 -16.94
N GLN A 127 1.28 16.62 -16.95
CA GLN A 127 1.12 17.65 -17.96
C GLN A 127 2.32 18.55 -17.75
N ARG A 128 3.39 18.32 -18.52
CA ARG A 128 4.43 19.31 -18.71
C ARG A 128 3.72 20.58 -19.15
N PRO A 129 3.89 21.72 -18.47
CA PRO A 129 3.43 22.96 -19.04
C PRO A 129 4.18 23.14 -20.36
N SER A 130 3.42 23.22 -21.45
CA SER A 130 3.96 23.63 -22.75
C SER A 130 4.66 24.97 -22.56
N LYS A 131 5.90 25.04 -23.05
CA LYS A 131 6.67 26.28 -23.17
C LYS A 131 5.92 27.32 -23.99
#